data_AF-A0A399WS74-F1
#
_entry.id   AF-A0A399WS74-F1
#
_cell.length_a   1.000
_cell.length_b   1.000
_cell.length_c   1.000
_cell.angle_alpha   90.00
_cell.angle_beta   90.00
_cell.angle_gamma   90.00
#
_symmetry.space_group_name_H-M   'P 1'
#
loop_
_entity.id
_entity.type
_entity.pdbx_description
1 polymer ?
#
loop_
_entity_poly.entity_id
_entity_poly.type
_entity_poly.pdbx_seq_one_letter_code
_entity_poly.pdbx_strand_id
1 'polypeptide(L)'
;MNSSWISQYDLGVSTPELDRIRRHFTLLEESQTWERERLDEYRLGKLRTVYSFARRHVPFYVEKFADCPEEITSWEEFSGLPTTLREEAADHPESRRANVLPMGTRALRALHTSGSSGLVVESVPTDAAESFRVALSLRELMWHGIDLRASAAVIRALVKDPIQDGALLEGVAVPHWSTGVLSHLVETGPGYFIDVSAPVDRQVEFLKRHRPTYLLVNPSNLDLLSQAFADDPPSEKSIVLIRTLGETLHDDVRSRAESAFECPVVDAYSCQECGHLAAQCGPEGRYHVQEESVILEVIDDEGRPCEPGQPGHVLVTSLLPYATPFIRYKLGDIAEFGSACECGKTLRSLSRIVGREMSLIRKPDGAKVINSTLMNSLSAVDGVRRYQVTQLSPDTFDIQVVCSRQDCENDVKEVFARTLDWPHTVTVRVVEAIPPGPSGKMERFRWVGGS
;
A
#
# COMPACT_ATOMS: atom_id res chain seq x y z
N MET A 1 4.61 18.11 29.92
CA MET A 1 3.74 17.93 28.74
C MET A 1 4.55 18.38 27.54
N ASN A 2 5.25 17.45 26.87
CA ASN A 2 5.85 17.77 25.58
C ASN A 2 4.68 18.07 24.63
N SER A 3 4.60 19.31 24.15
CA SER A 3 3.64 19.67 23.12
C SER A 3 3.87 18.74 21.93
N SER A 4 2.91 17.87 21.65
CA SER A 4 2.92 16.97 20.50
C SER A 4 3.29 17.76 19.25
N TRP A 5 4.11 17.18 18.36
CA TRP A 5 4.58 17.83 17.12
C TRP A 5 3.42 18.45 16.31
N ILE A 6 2.23 17.85 16.39
CA ILE A 6 1.04 18.33 15.66
C ILE A 6 0.41 19.59 16.26
N SER A 7 0.62 19.87 17.55
CA SER A 7 -0.05 20.96 18.27
C SER A 7 0.27 22.35 17.71
N GLN A 8 1.43 22.51 17.07
CA GLN A 8 1.80 23.75 16.40
C GLN A 8 1.01 24.00 15.10
N TYR A 9 0.36 22.98 14.54
CA TYR A 9 -0.45 23.06 13.33
C TYR A 9 -1.95 22.97 13.65
N ASP A 10 -2.35 22.60 14.87
CA ASP A 10 -3.76 22.42 15.22
C ASP A 10 -4.53 23.74 15.08
N LEU A 11 -5.64 23.72 14.32
CA LEU A 11 -6.49 24.89 14.11
C LEU A 11 -7.38 25.23 15.31
N GLY A 12 -7.41 24.39 16.34
CA GLY A 12 -8.23 24.57 17.55
C GLY A 12 -9.73 24.36 17.33
N VAL A 13 -10.15 23.96 16.12
CA VAL A 13 -11.57 23.69 15.80
C VAL A 13 -12.00 22.40 16.50
N SER A 14 -13.01 22.50 17.37
CA SER A 14 -13.59 21.35 18.08
C SER A 14 -14.91 20.94 17.45
N THR A 15 -14.96 19.69 17.01
CA THR A 15 -16.18 18.96 16.64
C THR A 15 -16.02 17.51 17.11
N PRO A 16 -17.10 16.74 17.29
CA PRO A 16 -17.00 15.34 17.72
C PRO A 16 -16.06 14.49 16.86
N GLU A 17 -16.00 14.74 15.55
CA GLU A 17 -15.11 14.05 14.61
C GLU A 17 -13.65 14.48 14.77
N LEU A 18 -13.38 15.80 14.80
CA LEU A 18 -12.02 16.31 14.96
C LEU A 18 -11.41 15.91 16.30
N ASP A 19 -12.22 15.96 17.37
CA ASP A 19 -11.78 15.55 18.70
C ASP A 19 -11.55 14.04 18.79
N ARG A 20 -12.30 13.24 18.01
CA ARG A 20 -12.03 11.81 17.84
C ARG A 20 -10.68 11.57 17.16
N ILE A 21 -10.37 12.30 16.10
CA ILE A 21 -9.06 12.21 15.42
C ILE A 21 -7.93 12.59 16.37
N ARG A 22 -8.06 13.68 17.13
CA ARG A 22 -7.05 14.10 18.13
C ARG A 22 -6.80 13.00 19.17
N ARG A 23 -7.85 12.40 19.73
CA ARG A 23 -7.72 11.28 20.68
C ARG A 23 -7.01 10.07 20.06
N HIS A 24 -7.33 9.75 18.80
CA HIS A 24 -6.63 8.67 18.10
C HIS A 24 -5.16 9.00 17.88
N PHE A 25 -4.83 10.22 17.47
CA PHE A 25 -3.45 10.63 17.27
C PHE A 25 -2.65 10.57 18.57
N THR A 26 -3.16 11.11 19.69
CA THR A 26 -2.53 11.00 21.01
C THR A 26 -2.29 9.55 21.41
N LEU A 27 -3.27 8.67 21.21
CA LEU A 27 -3.10 7.24 21.46
C LEU A 27 -1.93 6.68 20.64
N LEU A 28 -1.88 6.96 19.34
CA LEU A 28 -0.85 6.45 18.43
C LEU A 28 0.56 6.97 18.75
N GLU A 29 0.66 8.19 19.27
CA GLU A 29 1.93 8.78 19.72
C GLU A 29 2.47 8.06 20.96
N GLU A 30 1.58 7.67 21.87
CA GLU A 30 1.94 6.95 23.09
C GLU A 30 2.21 5.46 22.81
N SER A 31 1.34 4.82 22.01
CA SER A 31 1.33 3.35 21.84
C SER A 31 2.47 2.80 21.00
N GLN A 32 3.05 3.62 20.12
CA GLN A 32 4.17 3.22 19.28
C GLN A 32 5.45 2.85 20.06
N THR A 33 5.52 3.18 21.35
CA THR A 33 6.61 2.81 22.27
C THR A 33 6.12 2.12 23.54
N TRP A 34 4.88 1.61 23.57
CA TRP A 34 4.42 0.81 24.71
C TRP A 34 5.21 -0.50 24.81
N GLU A 35 5.38 -0.98 26.04
CA GLU A 35 5.84 -2.35 26.28
C GLU A 35 4.97 -3.35 25.53
N ARG A 36 5.59 -4.44 25.06
CA ARG A 36 4.94 -5.39 24.16
C ARG A 36 3.69 -6.02 24.77
N GLU A 37 3.79 -6.41 26.04
CA GLU A 37 2.68 -6.98 26.81
C GLU A 37 1.46 -6.04 26.83
N ARG A 38 1.68 -4.75 27.12
CA ARG A 38 0.62 -3.74 27.13
C ARG A 38 -0.02 -3.56 25.76
N LEU A 39 0.77 -3.53 24.68
CA LEU A 39 0.20 -3.40 23.34
C LEU A 39 -0.60 -4.65 22.94
N ASP A 40 -0.11 -5.84 23.26
CA ASP A 40 -0.82 -7.07 22.94
C ASP A 40 -2.12 -7.23 23.74
N GLU A 41 -2.17 -6.80 25.00
CA GLU A 41 -3.42 -6.71 25.78
C GLU A 41 -4.43 -5.76 25.13
N TYR A 42 -3.99 -4.57 24.70
CA TYR A 42 -4.83 -3.61 23.99
C TYR A 42 -5.41 -4.22 22.70
N ARG A 43 -4.56 -4.87 21.91
CA ARG A 43 -4.93 -5.49 20.63
C ARG A 43 -5.89 -6.65 20.82
N LEU A 44 -5.67 -7.50 21.82
CA LEU A 44 -6.54 -8.62 22.15
C LEU A 44 -7.94 -8.14 22.58
N GLY A 45 -8.02 -7.05 23.36
CA GLY A 45 -9.29 -6.41 23.71
C GLY A 45 -10.07 -5.88 22.49
N LYS A 46 -9.36 -5.26 21.54
CA LYS A 46 -9.96 -4.84 20.26
C LYS A 46 -10.43 -6.02 19.42
N LEU A 47 -9.61 -7.07 19.32
CA LEU A 47 -9.93 -8.29 18.61
C LEU A 47 -11.20 -8.94 19.16
N ARG A 48 -11.33 -9.08 20.48
CA ARG A 48 -12.55 -9.59 21.14
C ARG A 48 -13.78 -8.84 20.68
N THR A 49 -13.70 -7.51 20.65
CA THR A 49 -14.80 -6.63 20.24
C THR A 49 -15.19 -6.87 18.79
N VAL A 50 -14.22 -6.85 17.87
CA VAL A 50 -14.47 -7.04 16.43
C VAL A 50 -14.98 -8.45 16.13
N TYR A 51 -14.37 -9.48 16.73
CA TYR A 51 -14.78 -10.87 16.56
C TYR A 51 -16.21 -11.09 17.04
N SER A 52 -16.52 -10.66 18.27
CA SER A 52 -17.86 -10.83 18.86
C SER A 52 -18.93 -10.10 18.05
N PHE A 53 -18.61 -8.90 17.56
CA PHE A 53 -19.49 -8.14 16.68
C PHE A 53 -19.71 -8.88 15.35
N ALA A 54 -18.63 -9.30 14.68
CA ALA A 54 -18.70 -9.98 13.40
C ALA A 54 -19.50 -11.30 13.48
N ARG A 55 -19.21 -12.13 14.48
CA ARG A 55 -19.90 -13.42 14.70
C ARG A 55 -21.40 -13.27 15.02
N ARG A 56 -21.84 -12.11 15.51
CA ARG A 56 -23.27 -11.85 15.82
C ARG A 56 -24.00 -11.10 14.72
N HIS A 57 -23.30 -10.26 13.96
CA HIS A 57 -23.94 -9.24 13.13
C HIS A 57 -23.54 -9.27 11.66
N VAL A 58 -22.52 -10.04 11.27
CA VAL A 58 -22.11 -10.18 9.87
C VAL A 58 -22.49 -11.57 9.39
N PRO A 59 -23.50 -11.73 8.51
CA PRO A 59 -24.01 -13.04 8.08
C PRO A 59 -22.93 -14.04 7.70
N PHE A 60 -21.95 -13.60 6.91
CA PHE A 60 -20.81 -14.44 6.52
C PHE A 60 -20.04 -15.02 7.72
N TYR A 61 -19.77 -14.20 8.74
CA TYR A 61 -19.01 -14.65 9.91
C TYR A 61 -19.85 -15.40 10.93
N VAL A 62 -21.17 -15.21 10.94
CA VAL A 62 -22.10 -16.06 11.69
C VAL A 62 -21.95 -17.51 11.21
N GLU A 63 -21.92 -17.72 9.89
CA GLU A 63 -21.75 -19.05 9.29
C GLU A 63 -20.32 -19.56 9.42
N LYS A 64 -19.32 -18.78 8.97
CA LYS A 64 -17.92 -19.22 8.95
C LYS A 64 -17.36 -19.53 10.34
N PHE A 65 -17.84 -18.85 11.39
CA PHE A 65 -17.39 -19.05 12.77
C PHE A 65 -18.41 -19.78 13.64
N ALA A 66 -19.35 -20.53 13.04
CA ALA A 66 -20.35 -21.30 13.78
C ALA A 66 -19.71 -22.28 14.77
N ASP A 67 -18.70 -23.02 14.31
CA ASP A 67 -17.95 -24.01 15.12
C ASP A 67 -16.74 -23.43 15.86
N CYS A 68 -16.54 -22.11 15.81
CA CYS A 68 -15.47 -21.42 16.52
C CYS A 68 -15.93 -20.98 17.93
N PRO A 69 -14.98 -20.70 18.86
CA PRO A 69 -15.30 -20.20 20.19
C PRO A 69 -16.24 -18.99 20.18
N GLU A 70 -17.13 -18.86 21.17
CA GLU A 70 -18.03 -17.70 21.22
C GLU A 70 -17.30 -16.38 21.47
N GLU A 71 -16.17 -16.44 22.17
CA GLU A 71 -15.28 -15.33 22.49
C GLU A 71 -13.82 -15.76 22.29
N ILE A 72 -12.96 -14.82 21.90
CA ILE A 72 -11.52 -15.04 21.73
C ILE A 72 -10.78 -14.49 22.94
N THR A 73 -10.28 -15.36 23.80
CA THR A 73 -9.57 -15.00 25.03
C THR A 73 -8.05 -15.01 24.87
N SER A 74 -7.50 -15.66 23.84
CA SER A 74 -6.06 -15.76 23.61
C SER A 74 -5.66 -15.60 22.13
N TRP A 75 -4.36 -15.37 21.89
CA TRP A 75 -3.78 -15.36 20.54
C TRP A 75 -3.77 -16.73 19.87
N GLU A 76 -3.72 -17.81 20.66
CA GLU A 76 -3.79 -19.19 20.16
C GLU A 76 -5.18 -19.49 19.58
N GLU A 77 -6.24 -19.13 20.30
CA GLU A 77 -7.62 -19.25 19.80
C GLU A 77 -7.84 -18.43 18.53
N PHE A 78 -7.31 -17.21 18.49
CA PHE A 78 -7.33 -16.38 17.28
C PHE A 78 -6.63 -17.06 16.10
N SER A 79 -5.43 -17.59 16.33
CA SER A 79 -4.62 -18.26 15.30
C SER A 79 -5.27 -19.56 14.81
N GLY A 80 -6.19 -20.14 15.59
CA GLY A 80 -7.00 -21.30 15.20
C GLY A 80 -8.23 -20.97 14.33
N LEU A 81 -8.60 -19.70 14.17
CA LEU A 81 -9.77 -19.32 13.37
C LEU A 81 -9.56 -19.64 11.88
N PRO A 82 -10.60 -20.03 11.12
CA PRO A 82 -10.46 -20.26 9.69
C PRO A 82 -10.09 -18.96 8.95
N THR A 83 -9.16 -19.06 8.01
CA THR A 83 -8.74 -17.95 7.14
C THR A 83 -9.90 -17.52 6.24
N THR A 84 -10.09 -16.21 6.08
CA THR A 84 -11.00 -15.63 5.07
C THR A 84 -10.23 -15.45 3.76
N LEU A 85 -10.62 -16.18 2.73
CA LEU A 85 -10.02 -16.09 1.40
C LEU A 85 -10.58 -14.91 0.61
N ARG A 86 -9.85 -14.52 -0.45
CA ARG A 86 -10.26 -13.40 -1.30
C ARG A 86 -11.51 -13.72 -2.12
N GLU A 87 -11.61 -14.97 -2.56
CA GLU A 87 -12.76 -15.53 -3.27
C GLU A 87 -14.01 -15.46 -2.39
N GLU A 88 -13.90 -15.90 -1.13
CA GLU A 88 -14.99 -15.81 -0.15
C GLU A 88 -15.40 -14.38 0.17
N ALA A 89 -14.44 -13.44 0.17
CA ALA A 89 -14.73 -12.02 0.43
C ALA A 89 -15.35 -11.31 -0.78
N ALA A 90 -15.11 -11.80 -2.00
CA ALA A 90 -15.70 -11.29 -3.23
C ALA A 90 -17.08 -11.91 -3.50
N ASP A 91 -17.30 -13.13 -3.02
CA ASP A 91 -18.55 -13.85 -3.17
C ASP A 91 -19.65 -13.28 -2.24
N HIS A 92 -20.85 -13.08 -2.77
CA HIS A 92 -22.02 -12.55 -2.05
C HIS A 92 -21.70 -11.32 -1.14
N PRO A 93 -21.27 -10.18 -1.69
CA PRO A 93 -20.77 -9.02 -0.93
C PRO A 93 -21.78 -8.46 0.09
N GLU A 94 -23.08 -8.62 -0.14
CA GLU A 94 -24.13 -8.27 0.80
C GLU A 94 -24.04 -9.04 2.13
N SER A 95 -23.58 -10.31 2.10
CA SER A 95 -23.39 -11.14 3.29
C SER A 95 -22.22 -10.69 4.16
N ARG A 96 -21.31 -9.89 3.59
CA ARG A 96 -20.13 -9.31 4.25
C ARG A 96 -20.45 -8.03 5.02
N ARG A 97 -21.61 -7.42 4.74
CA ARG A 97 -22.07 -6.22 5.46
C ARG A 97 -22.69 -6.63 6.79
N ALA A 98 -22.34 -5.90 7.84
CA ALA A 98 -22.98 -6.05 9.13
C ALA A 98 -24.45 -5.59 9.05
N ASN A 99 -25.36 -6.40 9.60
CA ASN A 99 -26.80 -6.11 9.68
C ASN A 99 -27.09 -4.90 10.59
N VAL A 100 -26.17 -4.60 11.51
CA VAL A 100 -26.18 -3.41 12.35
C VAL A 100 -24.81 -2.76 12.29
N LEU A 101 -24.75 -1.44 12.44
CA LEU A 101 -23.47 -0.75 12.53
C LEU A 101 -22.94 -0.77 13.98
N PRO A 102 -21.60 -0.72 14.17
CA PRO A 102 -21.03 -0.48 15.48
C PRO A 102 -21.63 0.78 16.13
N MET A 103 -21.90 0.72 17.43
CA MET A 103 -22.59 1.79 18.16
C MET A 103 -21.90 3.15 17.98
N GLY A 104 -22.67 4.19 17.65
CA GLY A 104 -22.15 5.55 17.47
C GLY A 104 -21.34 5.76 16.19
N THR A 105 -21.45 4.85 15.21
CA THR A 105 -20.80 4.98 13.89
C THR A 105 -21.81 5.13 12.77
N ARG A 106 -21.33 5.65 11.64
CA ARG A 106 -22.08 5.81 10.39
C ARG A 106 -21.28 5.20 9.25
N ALA A 107 -21.93 4.39 8.41
CA ALA A 107 -21.34 3.87 7.19
C ALA A 107 -21.02 5.01 6.20
N LEU A 108 -19.86 4.92 5.58
CA LEU A 108 -19.45 5.80 4.50
C LEU A 108 -19.69 5.12 3.15
N ARG A 109 -19.24 5.76 2.07
CA ARG A 109 -19.34 5.23 0.72
C ARG A 109 -18.60 3.90 0.60
N ALA A 110 -19.24 2.92 -0.04
CA ALA A 110 -18.61 1.65 -0.38
C ALA A 110 -17.43 1.87 -1.34
N LEU A 111 -16.32 1.21 -1.02
CA LEU A 111 -15.10 1.17 -1.80
C LEU A 111 -14.99 -0.20 -2.46
N HIS A 112 -14.42 -0.22 -3.66
CA HIS A 112 -14.25 -1.45 -4.43
C HIS A 112 -12.77 -1.59 -4.80
N THR A 113 -12.23 -2.79 -4.63
CA THR A 113 -10.87 -3.10 -5.06
C THR A 113 -10.77 -3.05 -6.59
N SER A 114 -9.64 -2.57 -7.11
CA SER A 114 -9.36 -2.49 -8.55
C SER A 114 -9.03 -3.83 -9.22
N GLY A 115 -9.32 -4.95 -8.55
CA GLY A 115 -9.35 -6.29 -9.13
C GLY A 115 -8.09 -6.73 -9.89
N SER A 116 -6.90 -6.71 -9.27
CA SER A 116 -5.70 -7.27 -9.93
C SER A 116 -5.86 -8.75 -10.31
N SER A 117 -6.71 -9.48 -9.58
CA SER A 117 -7.09 -10.88 -9.85
C SER A 117 -8.42 -11.02 -10.62
N GLY A 118 -9.02 -9.92 -11.07
CA GLY A 118 -10.39 -9.90 -11.63
C GLY A 118 -11.52 -9.96 -10.58
N LEU A 119 -11.21 -10.27 -9.32
CA LEU A 119 -12.18 -10.31 -8.22
C LEU A 119 -12.32 -8.95 -7.54
N VAL A 120 -13.56 -8.45 -7.49
CA VAL A 120 -13.90 -7.18 -6.82
C VAL A 120 -14.41 -7.47 -5.42
N VAL A 121 -13.59 -7.16 -4.42
CA VAL A 121 -13.97 -7.14 -3.01
C VAL A 121 -14.50 -5.75 -2.66
N GLU A 122 -15.67 -5.70 -2.02
CA GLU A 122 -16.27 -4.47 -1.46
C GLU A 122 -15.79 -4.26 -0.01
N SER A 123 -15.49 -3.00 0.34
CA SER A 123 -15.34 -2.59 1.73
C SER A 123 -16.19 -1.35 2.03
N VAL A 124 -16.83 -1.32 3.19
CA VAL A 124 -17.64 -0.20 3.65
C VAL A 124 -17.04 0.32 4.96
N PRO A 125 -16.20 1.38 4.91
CA PRO A 125 -15.66 1.98 6.12
C PRO A 125 -16.76 2.74 6.88
N THR A 126 -16.51 2.97 8.17
CA THR A 126 -17.32 3.90 8.97
C THR A 126 -16.58 5.22 9.17
N ASP A 127 -17.31 6.26 9.58
CA ASP A 127 -16.74 7.53 10.01
C ASP A 127 -15.70 7.37 11.14
N ALA A 128 -15.94 6.43 12.07
CA ALA A 128 -15.00 6.12 13.14
C ALA A 128 -13.71 5.46 12.64
N ALA A 129 -13.82 4.52 11.69
CA ALA A 129 -12.64 3.95 11.03
C ALA A 129 -11.87 5.02 10.25
N GLU A 130 -12.57 5.93 9.57
CA GLU A 130 -11.95 7.00 8.80
C GLU A 130 -11.21 8.01 9.69
N SER A 131 -11.80 8.41 10.83
CA SER A 131 -11.09 9.26 11.80
C SER A 131 -9.78 8.62 12.29
N PHE A 132 -9.75 7.30 12.46
CA PHE A 132 -8.51 6.60 12.82
C PHE A 132 -7.50 6.59 11.66
N ARG A 133 -7.95 6.42 10.42
CA ARG A 133 -7.09 6.47 9.22
C ARG A 133 -6.43 7.83 9.02
N VAL A 134 -7.13 8.92 9.33
CA VAL A 134 -6.55 10.27 9.31
C VAL A 134 -5.45 10.38 10.37
N ALA A 135 -5.67 9.86 11.58
CA ALA A 135 -4.65 9.85 12.63
C ALA A 135 -3.41 9.01 12.25
N LEU A 136 -3.59 7.84 11.59
CA LEU A 136 -2.48 7.04 11.04
C LEU A 136 -1.68 7.81 9.98
N SER A 137 -2.38 8.54 9.10
CA SER A 137 -1.74 9.37 8.07
C SER A 137 -0.91 10.48 8.71
N LEU A 138 -1.44 11.15 9.74
CA LEU A 138 -0.71 12.17 10.51
C LEU A 138 0.51 11.58 11.23
N ARG A 139 0.39 10.36 11.77
CA ARG A 139 1.52 9.65 12.40
C ARG A 139 2.66 9.45 11.41
N GLU A 140 2.34 9.00 10.20
CA GLU A 140 3.33 8.82 9.14
C GLU A 140 4.03 10.15 8.79
N LEU A 141 3.26 11.24 8.62
CA LEU A 141 3.85 12.56 8.33
C LEU A 141 4.82 12.99 9.44
N MET A 142 4.44 12.76 10.70
CA MET A 142 5.27 13.06 11.88
C MET A 142 6.54 12.21 11.94
N TRP A 143 6.49 10.93 11.59
CA TRP A 143 7.67 10.05 11.56
C TRP A 143 8.76 10.52 10.61
N HIS A 144 8.40 11.32 9.61
CA HIS A 144 9.31 11.88 8.62
C HIS A 144 9.57 13.37 8.82
N GLY A 145 9.11 13.97 9.93
CA GLY A 145 9.38 15.37 10.26
C GLY A 145 8.82 16.37 9.25
N ILE A 146 7.76 16.00 8.53
CA ILE A 146 7.18 16.79 7.45
C ILE A 146 6.61 18.10 8.00
N ASP A 147 7.06 19.26 7.55
CA ASP A 147 6.42 20.55 7.86
C ASP A 147 5.09 20.70 7.11
N LEU A 148 3.96 20.69 7.82
CA LEU A 148 2.64 20.79 7.21
C LEU A 148 2.39 22.14 6.52
N ARG A 149 3.09 23.21 6.89
CA ARG A 149 2.94 24.54 6.24
C ARG A 149 3.63 24.64 4.89
N ALA A 150 4.50 23.69 4.57
CA ALA A 150 5.13 23.63 3.26
C ALA A 150 4.13 23.15 2.20
N SER A 151 4.54 23.18 0.93
CA SER A 151 3.66 22.81 -0.17
C SER A 151 3.74 21.32 -0.50
N ALA A 152 2.64 20.72 -0.94
CA ALA A 152 2.62 19.30 -1.34
C ALA A 152 1.91 19.10 -2.67
N ALA A 153 2.46 18.23 -3.52
CA ALA A 153 1.81 17.75 -4.71
C ALA A 153 1.31 16.30 -4.53
N VAL A 154 0.17 15.99 -5.13
CA VAL A 154 -0.42 14.65 -5.16
C VAL A 154 -0.67 14.25 -6.62
N ILE A 155 -0.06 13.15 -7.03
CA ILE A 155 -0.25 12.54 -8.35
C ILE A 155 -0.73 11.10 -8.17
N ARG A 156 -2.05 10.92 -8.16
CA ARG A 156 -2.71 9.64 -7.93
C ARG A 156 -4.01 9.58 -8.72
N ALA A 157 -4.68 8.42 -8.75
CA ALA A 157 -6.04 8.34 -9.27
C ALA A 157 -6.98 9.09 -8.31
N LEU A 158 -7.50 10.23 -8.75
CA LEU A 158 -8.42 11.08 -8.00
C LEU A 158 -9.84 10.75 -8.48
N VAL A 159 -10.72 10.29 -7.59
CA VAL A 159 -12.04 9.74 -7.98
C VAL A 159 -12.94 10.79 -8.63
N LYS A 160 -13.55 10.38 -9.74
CA LYS A 160 -14.47 11.05 -10.68
C LYS A 160 -15.65 11.79 -10.02
N ASP A 161 -15.67 13.11 -10.17
CA ASP A 161 -16.91 13.90 -10.26
C ASP A 161 -17.00 14.40 -11.72
N PRO A 162 -17.98 13.99 -12.54
CA PRO A 162 -17.98 14.17 -14.00
C PRO A 162 -17.92 15.62 -14.50
N ILE A 163 -18.06 16.61 -13.61
CA ILE A 163 -17.99 18.03 -13.93
C ILE A 163 -16.53 18.55 -13.85
N GLN A 164 -15.59 17.79 -13.28
CA GLN A 164 -14.19 18.20 -13.01
C GLN A 164 -13.10 17.44 -13.79
N ASP A 165 -13.46 16.44 -14.62
CA ASP A 165 -12.48 15.51 -15.23
C ASP A 165 -11.41 16.20 -16.12
N GLY A 166 -11.71 17.34 -16.76
CA GLY A 166 -10.70 18.08 -17.54
C GLY A 166 -9.71 18.88 -16.70
N ALA A 167 -10.16 19.45 -15.58
CA ALA A 167 -9.33 20.33 -14.75
C ALA A 167 -8.24 19.55 -14.01
N LEU A 168 -8.55 18.33 -13.55
CA LEU A 168 -7.57 17.47 -12.88
C LEU A 168 -6.50 16.92 -13.82
N LEU A 169 -6.75 16.86 -15.13
CA LEU A 169 -5.73 16.49 -16.12
C LEU A 169 -4.73 17.62 -16.39
N GLU A 170 -5.15 18.88 -16.25
CA GLU A 170 -4.27 20.06 -16.33
C GLU A 170 -3.66 20.42 -14.96
N GLY A 171 -4.19 19.83 -13.89
CA GLY A 171 -3.78 20.03 -12.51
C GLY A 171 -4.45 21.24 -11.84
N VAL A 172 -4.64 21.15 -10.54
CA VAL A 172 -5.36 22.14 -9.71
C VAL A 172 -4.53 22.52 -8.51
N ALA A 173 -4.50 23.82 -8.19
CA ALA A 173 -3.91 24.35 -6.96
C ALA A 173 -5.02 24.74 -5.97
N VAL A 174 -4.85 24.39 -4.70
CA VAL A 174 -5.76 24.74 -3.61
C VAL A 174 -4.98 25.24 -2.39
N PRO A 175 -5.59 26.00 -1.48
CA PRO A 175 -4.89 26.58 -0.33
C PRO A 175 -4.38 25.56 0.71
N HIS A 176 -4.82 24.30 0.64
CA HIS A 176 -4.57 23.27 1.63
C HIS A 176 -4.22 21.93 0.99
N TRP A 177 -3.55 21.04 1.71
CA TRP A 177 -3.19 19.69 1.23
C TRP A 177 -4.38 18.73 1.04
N SER A 178 -5.59 19.15 1.42
CA SER A 178 -6.81 18.38 1.21
C SER A 178 -8.01 19.32 1.21
N THR A 179 -9.13 18.83 0.68
CA THR A 179 -10.45 19.48 0.80
C THR A 179 -11.35 18.79 1.83
N GLY A 180 -10.80 17.84 2.59
CA GLY A 180 -11.54 16.98 3.54
C GLY A 180 -11.31 17.36 5.00
N VAL A 181 -11.56 16.41 5.91
CA VAL A 181 -11.47 16.63 7.36
C VAL A 181 -10.10 17.16 7.82
N LEU A 182 -9.03 16.81 7.13
CA LEU A 182 -7.68 17.26 7.46
C LEU A 182 -7.54 18.80 7.36
N SER A 183 -8.17 19.46 6.37
CA SER A 183 -8.10 20.93 6.23
C SER A 183 -8.84 21.70 7.33
N HIS A 184 -9.66 21.01 8.13
CA HIS A 184 -10.33 21.57 9.30
C HIS A 184 -9.62 21.21 10.61
N LEU A 185 -8.67 20.26 10.57
CA LEU A 185 -7.95 19.78 11.74
C LEU A 185 -6.63 20.52 11.95
N VAL A 186 -5.85 20.65 10.87
CA VAL A 186 -4.50 21.22 10.91
C VAL A 186 -4.30 22.26 9.81
N GLU A 187 -3.51 23.29 10.14
CA GLU A 187 -2.97 24.25 9.20
C GLU A 187 -2.01 23.52 8.26
N THR A 188 -2.27 23.65 6.96
CA THR A 188 -1.38 23.14 5.90
C THR A 188 -1.07 24.23 4.88
N GLY A 189 0.06 24.09 4.19
CA GLY A 189 0.41 24.90 3.04
C GLY A 189 -0.40 24.55 1.80
N PRO A 190 -0.04 25.13 0.63
CA PRO A 190 -0.77 24.90 -0.59
C PRO A 190 -0.65 23.45 -1.08
N GLY A 191 -1.76 22.92 -1.61
CA GLY A 191 -1.85 21.60 -2.23
C GLY A 191 -1.97 21.71 -3.75
N TYR A 192 -1.26 20.82 -4.45
CA TYR A 192 -1.25 20.73 -5.91
C TYR A 192 -1.67 19.33 -6.36
N PHE A 193 -2.72 19.22 -7.15
CA PHE A 193 -3.34 17.93 -7.49
C PHE A 193 -3.37 17.77 -8.99
N ILE A 194 -2.85 16.66 -9.50
CA ILE A 194 -3.01 16.27 -10.90
C ILE A 194 -3.33 14.78 -10.94
N ASP A 195 -4.29 14.39 -11.77
CA ASP A 195 -4.66 12.98 -11.90
C ASP A 195 -3.53 12.19 -12.55
N VAL A 196 -3.29 10.97 -12.06
CA VAL A 196 -2.23 10.09 -12.58
C VAL A 196 -2.40 9.74 -14.07
N SER A 197 -3.62 9.83 -14.60
CA SER A 197 -3.88 9.59 -16.03
C SER A 197 -3.44 10.76 -16.94
N ALA A 198 -3.08 11.92 -16.38
CA ALA A 198 -2.48 12.99 -17.15
C ALA A 198 -1.17 12.52 -17.80
N PRO A 199 -0.85 12.95 -19.03
CA PRO A 199 0.42 12.64 -19.67
C PRO A 199 1.63 13.02 -18.80
N VAL A 200 2.69 12.21 -18.82
CA VAL A 200 3.86 12.38 -17.93
C VAL A 200 4.54 13.74 -18.15
N ASP A 201 4.65 14.20 -19.39
CA ASP A 201 5.17 15.53 -19.74
C ASP A 201 4.36 16.66 -19.08
N ARG A 202 3.02 16.52 -19.02
CA ARG A 202 2.16 17.46 -18.31
C ARG A 202 2.37 17.42 -16.80
N GLN A 203 2.54 16.24 -16.22
CA GLN A 203 2.87 16.10 -14.80
C GLN A 203 4.24 16.73 -14.47
N VAL A 204 5.25 16.54 -15.32
CA VAL A 204 6.58 17.15 -15.16
C VAL A 204 6.48 18.68 -15.20
N GLU A 205 5.80 19.24 -16.19
CA GLU A 205 5.57 20.68 -16.30
C GLU A 205 4.79 21.22 -15.09
N PHE A 206 3.79 20.47 -14.60
CA PHE A 206 3.04 20.83 -13.41
C PHE A 206 3.93 20.90 -12.15
N LEU A 207 4.81 19.92 -11.94
CA LEU A 207 5.76 19.91 -10.84
C LEU A 207 6.80 21.04 -10.98
N LYS A 208 7.33 21.28 -12.19
CA LYS A 208 8.29 22.36 -12.47
C LYS A 208 7.67 23.75 -12.24
N ARG A 209 6.38 23.92 -12.57
CA ARG A 209 5.64 25.17 -12.37
C ARG A 209 5.36 25.47 -10.91
N HIS A 210 4.83 24.48 -10.18
CA HIS A 210 4.36 24.68 -8.81
C HIS A 210 5.45 24.50 -7.75
N ARG A 211 6.54 23.81 -8.10
CA ARG A 211 7.71 23.62 -7.25
C ARG A 211 7.34 23.14 -5.83
N PRO A 212 6.58 22.05 -5.71
CA PRO A 212 6.15 21.54 -4.41
C PRO A 212 7.33 21.13 -3.53
N THR A 213 7.12 21.15 -2.21
CA THR A 213 8.09 20.68 -1.22
C THR A 213 8.02 19.17 -1.02
N TYR A 214 6.81 18.60 -1.03
CA TYR A 214 6.58 17.16 -0.91
C TYR A 214 5.81 16.62 -2.11
N LEU A 215 6.01 15.35 -2.43
CA LEU A 215 5.26 14.65 -3.48
C LEU A 215 4.68 13.35 -2.96
N LEU A 216 3.37 13.15 -3.12
CA LEU A 216 2.70 11.86 -2.92
C LEU A 216 2.34 11.26 -4.28
N VAL A 217 2.89 10.09 -4.60
CA VAL A 217 2.76 9.48 -5.93
C VAL A 217 2.79 7.95 -5.86
N ASN A 218 2.20 7.29 -6.85
CA ASN A 218 2.27 5.84 -6.98
C ASN A 218 3.63 5.39 -7.56
N PRO A 219 4.26 4.29 -7.07
CA PRO A 219 5.57 3.79 -7.54
C PRO A 219 5.74 3.69 -9.06
N SER A 220 4.76 3.14 -9.79
CA SER A 220 4.85 3.04 -11.26
C SER A 220 4.91 4.41 -11.95
N ASN A 221 4.20 5.41 -11.44
CA ASN A 221 4.25 6.77 -11.96
C ASN A 221 5.53 7.50 -11.52
N LEU A 222 6.03 7.21 -10.31
CA LEU A 222 7.32 7.72 -9.84
C LEU A 222 8.47 7.27 -10.75
N ASP A 223 8.46 6.02 -11.23
CA ASP A 223 9.47 5.52 -12.19
C ASP A 223 9.48 6.38 -13.48
N LEU A 224 8.29 6.67 -14.03
CA LEU A 224 8.15 7.51 -15.23
C LEU A 224 8.62 8.96 -14.99
N LEU A 225 8.23 9.55 -13.87
CA LEU A 225 8.66 10.90 -13.49
C LEU A 225 10.18 10.95 -13.27
N SER A 226 10.76 9.93 -12.66
CA SER A 226 12.21 9.86 -12.40
C SER A 226 13.01 9.80 -13.70
N GLN A 227 12.53 9.04 -14.69
CA GLN A 227 13.14 9.01 -16.02
C GLN A 227 13.05 10.37 -16.71
N ALA A 228 11.87 11.01 -16.68
CA ALA A 228 11.68 12.33 -17.29
C ALA A 228 12.53 13.43 -16.61
N PHE A 229 12.67 13.40 -15.28
CA PHE A 229 13.52 14.33 -14.54
C PHE A 229 15.01 14.06 -14.74
N ALA A 230 15.42 12.82 -15.03
CA ALA A 230 16.79 12.52 -15.40
C ALA A 230 17.14 13.05 -16.80
N ASP A 231 16.20 12.96 -17.74
CA ASP A 231 16.37 13.46 -19.12
C ASP A 231 16.36 15.00 -19.19
N ASP A 232 15.53 15.67 -18.39
CA ASP A 232 15.39 17.14 -18.33
C ASP A 232 15.28 17.63 -16.87
N PRO A 233 16.39 17.70 -16.12
CA PRO A 233 16.37 18.08 -14.71
C PRO A 233 15.92 19.53 -14.53
N PRO A 234 15.11 19.84 -13.50
CA PRO A 234 14.72 21.21 -13.20
C PRO A 234 15.93 22.05 -12.78
N SER A 235 15.89 23.35 -13.07
CA SER A 235 16.95 24.30 -12.68
C SER A 235 17.10 24.44 -11.17
N GLU A 236 16.05 24.15 -10.40
CA GLU A 236 16.07 24.15 -8.94
C GLU A 236 15.21 23.01 -8.41
N LYS A 237 15.75 22.25 -7.45
CA LYS A 237 15.07 21.11 -6.83
C LYS A 237 14.30 21.60 -5.61
N SER A 238 12.98 21.54 -5.67
CA SER A 238 12.09 21.95 -4.58
C SER A 238 11.58 20.79 -3.73
N ILE A 239 11.52 19.59 -4.31
CA ILE A 239 11.00 18.40 -3.65
C ILE A 239 12.08 17.86 -2.70
N VAL A 240 11.76 17.79 -1.41
CA VAL A 240 12.68 17.37 -0.35
C VAL A 240 12.35 15.99 0.21
N LEU A 241 11.16 15.45 -0.08
CA LEU A 241 10.76 14.09 0.27
C LEU A 241 9.60 13.62 -0.63
N ILE A 242 9.70 12.37 -1.07
CA ILE A 242 8.66 11.70 -1.87
C ILE A 242 8.03 10.59 -1.03
N ARG A 243 6.70 10.54 -1.01
CA ARG A 243 5.91 9.48 -0.40
C ARG A 243 5.27 8.61 -1.47
N THR A 244 5.37 7.30 -1.29
CA THR A 244 4.69 6.31 -2.12
C THR A 244 3.65 5.52 -1.34
N LEU A 245 2.60 5.09 -2.06
CA LEU A 245 1.52 4.30 -1.48
C LEU A 245 0.75 3.51 -2.55
N GLY A 246 0.42 2.26 -2.23
CA GLY A 246 -0.60 1.48 -2.92
C GLY A 246 -0.10 0.60 -4.08
N GLU A 247 1.21 0.54 -4.31
CA GLU A 247 1.91 -0.47 -5.12
C GLU A 247 3.19 -0.87 -4.40
N THR A 248 3.80 -1.98 -4.81
CA THR A 248 5.14 -2.34 -4.35
C THR A 248 6.16 -1.32 -4.88
N LEU A 249 6.86 -0.63 -3.99
CA LEU A 249 8.03 0.16 -4.34
C LEU A 249 9.23 -0.78 -4.47
N HIS A 250 9.67 -1.01 -5.70
CA HIS A 250 10.87 -1.80 -5.99
C HIS A 250 12.15 -0.98 -5.76
N ASP A 251 13.23 -1.67 -5.36
CA ASP A 251 14.52 -1.04 -5.04
C ASP A 251 15.09 -0.25 -6.23
N ASP A 252 14.93 -0.76 -7.45
CA ASP A 252 15.38 -0.08 -8.67
C ASP A 252 14.64 1.25 -8.91
N VAL A 253 13.32 1.28 -8.66
CA VAL A 253 12.50 2.49 -8.76
C VAL A 253 12.91 3.49 -7.68
N ARG A 254 13.10 3.03 -6.44
CA ARG A 254 13.58 3.87 -5.34
C ARG A 254 14.92 4.52 -5.68
N SER A 255 15.93 3.73 -6.05
CA SER A 255 17.27 4.26 -6.37
C SER A 255 17.23 5.24 -7.54
N ARG A 256 16.43 4.96 -8.57
CA ARG A 256 16.24 5.89 -9.70
C ARG A 256 15.62 7.20 -9.26
N ALA A 257 14.57 7.14 -8.43
CA ALA A 257 13.89 8.32 -7.91
C ALA A 257 14.77 9.15 -6.97
N GLU A 258 15.44 8.52 -6.01
CA GLU A 258 16.35 9.20 -5.09
C GLU A 258 17.49 9.87 -5.85
N SER A 259 18.00 9.25 -6.93
CA SER A 259 19.00 9.87 -7.79
C SER A 259 18.45 11.02 -8.64
N ALA A 260 17.25 10.89 -9.22
CA ALA A 260 16.68 11.91 -10.10
C ALA A 260 16.25 13.16 -9.32
N PHE A 261 15.61 12.96 -8.16
CA PHE A 261 15.07 14.03 -7.33
C PHE A 261 16.05 14.52 -6.25
N GLU A 262 17.12 13.78 -5.95
CA GLU A 262 18.07 14.06 -4.84
C GLU A 262 17.38 14.21 -3.48
N CYS A 263 16.35 13.41 -3.25
CA CYS A 263 15.61 13.40 -1.99
C CYS A 263 15.21 11.98 -1.58
N PRO A 264 15.02 11.71 -0.29
CA PRO A 264 14.54 10.41 0.18
C PRO A 264 13.15 10.07 -0.36
N VAL A 265 12.96 8.79 -0.67
CA VAL A 265 11.64 8.21 -0.92
C VAL A 265 11.21 7.43 0.34
N VAL A 266 9.97 7.57 0.77
CA VAL A 266 9.42 6.79 1.88
C VAL A 266 8.10 6.18 1.44
N ASP A 267 7.79 5.00 1.97
CA ASP A 267 6.68 4.19 1.48
C ASP A 267 5.74 3.77 2.61
N ALA A 268 4.50 3.50 2.24
CA ALA A 268 3.49 2.95 3.13
C ALA A 268 2.75 1.80 2.47
N TYR A 269 2.48 0.76 3.27
CA TYR A 269 1.76 -0.44 2.86
C TYR A 269 0.29 -0.33 3.27
N SER A 270 -0.61 -0.46 2.30
CA SER A 270 -2.05 -0.32 2.51
C SER A 270 -2.86 -1.23 1.60
N CYS A 271 -4.11 -1.47 1.98
CA CYS A 271 -5.12 -2.09 1.12
C CYS A 271 -6.47 -1.34 1.23
N GLN A 272 -7.36 -1.57 0.27
CA GLN A 272 -8.69 -0.93 0.29
C GLN A 272 -9.57 -1.50 1.39
N GLU A 273 -9.38 -2.78 1.70
CA GLU A 273 -10.14 -3.56 2.67
C GLU A 273 -9.90 -3.07 4.11
N CYS A 274 -8.65 -2.80 4.49
CA CYS A 274 -8.27 -2.49 5.88
C CYS A 274 -7.58 -1.12 6.05
N GLY A 275 -7.32 -0.37 4.97
CA GLY A 275 -6.64 0.93 5.05
C GLY A 275 -5.12 0.80 5.21
N HIS A 276 -4.53 1.65 6.07
CA HIS A 276 -3.08 1.67 6.29
C HIS A 276 -2.64 0.48 7.17
N LEU A 277 -1.80 -0.38 6.61
CA LEU A 277 -1.32 -1.60 7.29
C LEU A 277 0.02 -1.36 7.98
N ALA A 278 0.96 -0.72 7.28
CA ALA A 278 2.29 -0.40 7.78
C ALA A 278 2.85 0.87 7.12
N ALA A 279 3.82 1.53 7.76
CA ALA A 279 4.50 2.71 7.22
C ALA A 279 6.00 2.62 7.50
N GLN A 280 6.83 3.09 6.56
CA GLN A 280 8.28 3.11 6.78
C GLN A 280 8.66 4.07 7.91
N CYS A 281 9.62 3.68 8.76
CA CYS A 281 10.31 4.63 9.61
C CYS A 281 11.44 5.33 8.85
N GLY A 282 11.80 6.55 9.29
CA GLY A 282 12.82 7.38 8.63
C GLY A 282 14.20 6.73 8.50
N PRO A 283 14.92 6.41 9.59
CA PRO A 283 16.35 6.03 9.50
C PRO A 283 16.59 4.61 8.98
N GLU A 284 15.72 3.65 9.29
CA GLU A 284 15.93 2.22 8.99
C GLU A 284 15.10 1.70 7.80
N GLY A 285 14.15 2.50 7.29
CA GLY A 285 13.29 2.11 6.17
C GLY A 285 12.37 0.89 6.45
N ARG A 286 12.23 0.45 7.71
CA ARG A 286 11.38 -0.68 8.09
C ARG A 286 9.90 -0.29 8.10
N TYR A 287 9.03 -1.15 7.60
CA TYR A 287 7.58 -0.90 7.59
C TYR A 287 6.95 -1.30 8.92
N HIS A 288 6.80 -0.36 9.85
CA HIS A 288 6.13 -0.62 11.11
C HIS A 288 4.63 -0.84 10.91
N VAL A 289 4.16 -2.02 11.30
CA VAL A 289 2.75 -2.40 11.29
C VAL A 289 1.99 -1.46 12.22
N GLN A 290 0.86 -0.94 11.76
CA GLN A 290 -0.01 -0.06 12.53
C GLN A 290 -0.86 -0.90 13.50
N GLU A 291 -0.20 -1.55 14.46
CA GLU A 291 -0.75 -2.65 15.27
C GLU A 291 -1.96 -2.27 16.12
N GLU A 292 -2.21 -0.98 16.34
CA GLU A 292 -3.41 -0.47 17.02
C GLU A 292 -4.67 -0.61 16.16
N SER A 293 -4.51 -0.68 14.83
CA SER A 293 -5.59 -0.70 13.85
C SER A 293 -5.72 -2.05 13.13
N VAL A 294 -4.68 -2.88 13.14
CA VAL A 294 -4.65 -4.17 12.46
C VAL A 294 -3.87 -5.24 13.23
N ILE A 295 -4.26 -6.50 13.05
CA ILE A 295 -3.39 -7.65 13.29
C ILE A 295 -2.91 -8.11 11.93
N LEU A 296 -1.59 -8.06 11.72
CA LEU A 296 -0.92 -8.61 10.54
C LEU A 296 -0.20 -9.89 10.94
N GLU A 297 -0.43 -10.94 10.17
CA GLU A 297 0.27 -12.23 10.24
C GLU A 297 1.00 -12.45 8.91
N VAL A 298 2.15 -13.13 8.96
CA VAL A 298 2.87 -13.65 7.80
C VAL A 298 2.98 -15.15 8.02
N ILE A 299 2.38 -15.94 7.12
CA ILE A 299 2.29 -17.40 7.27
C ILE A 299 2.88 -18.15 6.07
N ASP A 300 3.38 -19.36 6.29
CA ASP A 300 3.84 -20.25 5.23
C ASP A 300 2.66 -20.92 4.49
N ASP A 301 2.98 -21.79 3.54
CA ASP A 301 1.98 -22.53 2.76
C ASP A 301 1.17 -23.53 3.61
N GLU A 302 1.70 -23.94 4.77
CA GLU A 302 1.01 -24.80 5.74
C GLU A 302 0.18 -24.00 6.77
N GLY A 303 0.17 -22.67 6.69
CA GLY A 303 -0.57 -21.81 7.59
C GLY A 303 0.11 -21.52 8.93
N ARG A 304 1.40 -21.82 9.07
CA ARG A 304 2.20 -21.56 10.28
C ARG A 304 2.87 -20.19 10.20
N PRO A 305 3.07 -19.48 11.32
CA PRO A 305 3.79 -18.21 11.32
C PRO A 305 5.21 -18.33 10.74
N CYS A 306 5.60 -17.41 9.87
CA CYS A 306 6.96 -17.30 9.36
C CYS A 306 7.88 -16.62 10.39
N GLU A 307 9.13 -17.09 10.46
CA GLU A 307 10.18 -16.43 11.23
C GLU A 307 10.61 -15.10 10.58
N PRO A 308 11.22 -14.16 11.34
CA PRO A 308 11.83 -12.98 10.75
C PRO A 308 12.83 -13.35 9.64
N GLY A 309 12.76 -12.68 8.50
CA GLY A 309 13.56 -13.00 7.31
C GLY A 309 12.93 -14.04 6.38
N GLN A 310 11.86 -14.73 6.79
CA GLN A 310 11.16 -15.70 5.95
C GLN A 310 9.95 -15.04 5.27
N PRO A 311 9.87 -15.06 3.92
CA PRO A 311 8.71 -14.56 3.21
C PRO A 311 7.51 -15.51 3.36
N GLY A 312 6.31 -14.94 3.48
CA GLY A 312 5.07 -15.70 3.57
C GLY A 312 3.83 -14.89 3.16
N HIS A 313 2.67 -15.53 3.19
CA HIS A 313 1.38 -14.93 2.86
C HIS A 313 0.94 -13.97 3.95
N VAL A 314 0.49 -12.78 3.53
CA VAL A 314 -0.05 -11.78 4.46
C VAL A 314 -1.52 -12.06 4.76
N LEU A 315 -1.83 -12.26 6.04
CA LEU A 315 -3.18 -12.20 6.57
C LEU A 315 -3.37 -10.89 7.34
N VAL A 316 -4.57 -10.31 7.23
CA VAL A 316 -4.93 -9.10 7.96
C VAL A 316 -6.26 -9.27 8.69
N THR A 317 -6.29 -8.85 9.95
CA THR A 317 -7.54 -8.58 10.68
C THR A 317 -7.63 -7.09 11.00
N SER A 318 -8.70 -6.43 10.55
CA SER A 318 -8.96 -5.03 10.90
C SER A 318 -9.51 -4.94 12.33
N LEU A 319 -8.88 -4.12 13.17
CA LEU A 319 -9.32 -3.81 14.54
C LEU A 319 -10.23 -2.57 14.59
N LEU A 320 -10.45 -1.91 13.46
CA LEU A 320 -11.28 -0.73 13.33
C LEU A 320 -12.75 -1.11 13.10
N PRO A 321 -13.71 -0.27 13.54
CA PRO A 321 -15.13 -0.57 13.46
C PRO A 321 -15.67 -0.40 12.03
N TYR A 322 -15.41 -1.35 11.14
CA TYR A 322 -15.93 -1.34 9.77
C TYR A 322 -17.38 -1.85 9.71
N ALA A 323 -18.13 -1.41 8.70
CA ALA A 323 -19.41 -2.04 8.37
C ALA A 323 -19.19 -3.40 7.67
N THR A 324 -18.00 -3.63 7.10
CA THR A 324 -17.53 -4.89 6.53
C THR A 324 -16.20 -5.30 7.18
N PRO A 325 -16.21 -5.86 8.41
CA PRO A 325 -14.96 -6.24 9.07
C PRO A 325 -14.24 -7.34 8.28
N PHE A 326 -12.91 -7.36 8.33
CA PHE A 326 -12.08 -8.42 7.78
C PHE A 326 -11.31 -9.09 8.92
N ILE A 327 -11.45 -10.41 9.06
CA ILE A 327 -10.84 -11.24 10.09
C ILE A 327 -10.07 -12.37 9.41
N ARG A 328 -8.77 -12.49 9.73
CA ARG A 328 -7.79 -13.39 9.09
C ARG A 328 -7.92 -13.42 7.58
N TYR A 329 -8.00 -12.24 6.96
CA TYR A 329 -8.21 -12.09 5.53
C TYR A 329 -6.90 -12.26 4.77
N LYS A 330 -6.82 -13.26 3.88
CA LYS A 330 -5.66 -13.50 3.02
C LYS A 330 -5.62 -12.46 1.91
N LEU A 331 -4.67 -11.53 2.02
CA LEU A 331 -4.63 -10.32 1.20
C LEU A 331 -4.17 -10.58 -0.25
N GLY A 332 -3.49 -11.71 -0.47
CA GLY A 332 -2.86 -12.06 -1.75
C GLY A 332 -1.49 -11.40 -1.96
N ASP A 333 -0.92 -10.84 -0.89
CA ASP A 333 0.41 -10.24 -0.84
C ASP A 333 1.38 -11.17 -0.11
N ILE A 334 2.65 -11.11 -0.51
CA ILE A 334 3.78 -11.76 0.16
C ILE A 334 4.60 -10.68 0.85
N ALA A 335 4.92 -10.90 2.12
CA ALA A 335 5.76 -10.00 2.90
C ALA A 335 6.67 -10.80 3.83
N GLU A 336 7.63 -10.10 4.43
CA GLU A 336 8.63 -10.68 5.32
C GLU A 336 8.71 -9.82 6.58
N PHE A 337 8.62 -10.45 7.75
CA PHE A 337 8.87 -9.74 9.00
C PHE A 337 10.37 -9.46 9.16
N GLY A 338 10.70 -8.27 9.65
CA GLY A 338 12.05 -7.94 10.09
C GLY A 338 12.27 -8.31 11.55
N SER A 339 13.53 -8.27 11.98
CA SER A 339 13.90 -8.23 13.39
C SER A 339 13.42 -6.93 14.06
N ALA A 340 13.66 -6.80 15.36
CA ALA A 340 13.45 -5.53 16.07
C ALA A 340 14.19 -4.39 15.34
N CYS A 341 13.52 -3.23 15.26
CA CYS A 341 14.00 -2.05 14.54
C CYS A 341 14.70 -1.10 15.53
N GLU A 342 15.83 -0.53 15.12
CA GLU A 342 16.63 0.35 15.98
C GLU A 342 16.03 1.77 16.11
N CYS A 343 14.94 2.08 15.39
CA CYS A 343 14.30 3.40 15.45
C CYS A 343 13.53 3.70 16.75
N GLY A 344 13.56 2.78 17.72
CA GLY A 344 12.97 2.93 19.06
C GLY A 344 11.48 2.62 19.17
N LYS A 345 10.80 2.25 18.07
CA LYS A 345 9.40 1.83 18.10
C LYS A 345 9.29 0.37 18.50
N THR A 346 8.31 0.05 19.35
CA THR A 346 8.05 -1.33 19.80
C THR A 346 7.10 -2.09 18.86
N LEU A 347 6.53 -1.40 17.86
CA LEU A 347 5.67 -2.00 16.84
C LEU A 347 6.47 -3.01 15.98
N ARG A 348 5.87 -4.17 15.69
CA ARG A 348 6.46 -5.12 14.73
C ARG A 348 6.65 -4.46 13.37
N SER A 349 7.68 -4.86 12.65
CA SER A 349 8.02 -4.26 11.37
C SER A 349 8.25 -5.30 10.28
N LEU A 350 7.81 -4.99 9.06
CA LEU A 350 8.15 -5.78 7.88
C LEU A 350 9.49 -5.27 7.32
N SER A 351 10.38 -6.21 7.00
CA SER A 351 11.62 -5.93 6.29
C SER A 351 11.35 -5.61 4.82
N ARG A 352 10.36 -6.28 4.24
CA ARG A 352 10.05 -6.16 2.82
C ARG A 352 8.59 -6.49 2.52
N ILE A 353 8.00 -5.72 1.62
CA ILE A 353 6.79 -6.11 0.87
C ILE A 353 7.28 -6.75 -0.43
N VAL A 354 7.22 -8.08 -0.53
CA VAL A 354 7.79 -8.82 -1.65
C VAL A 354 7.01 -8.57 -2.94
N GLY A 355 5.69 -8.47 -2.84
CA GLY A 355 4.79 -8.26 -3.98
C GLY A 355 3.53 -9.13 -3.88
N ARG A 356 2.88 -9.37 -5.01
CA ARG A 356 1.66 -10.19 -5.08
C ARG A 356 2.01 -11.68 -5.21
N GLU A 357 1.23 -12.55 -4.57
CA GLU A 357 1.36 -14.01 -4.73
C GLU A 357 1.21 -14.42 -6.20
N MET A 358 0.27 -13.79 -6.92
CA MET A 358 0.06 -14.03 -8.35
C MET A 358 1.23 -13.60 -9.25
N SER A 359 2.18 -12.84 -8.71
CA SER A 359 3.39 -12.42 -9.41
C SER A 359 4.59 -13.34 -9.19
N LEU A 360 4.44 -14.43 -8.44
CA LEU A 360 5.48 -15.46 -8.27
C LEU A 360 5.66 -16.24 -9.58
N ILE A 361 6.91 -16.54 -9.93
CA ILE A 361 7.24 -17.38 -11.08
C ILE A 361 6.90 -18.83 -10.73
N ARG A 362 6.24 -19.54 -11.63
CA ARG A 362 5.91 -20.95 -11.45
C ARG A 362 6.94 -21.82 -12.16
N LYS A 363 7.56 -22.74 -11.42
CA LYS A 363 8.52 -23.69 -11.97
C LYS A 363 7.82 -24.94 -12.53
N PRO A 364 8.45 -25.68 -13.46
CA PRO A 364 7.90 -26.95 -13.98
C PRO A 364 7.68 -28.03 -12.93
N ASP A 365 8.40 -27.98 -11.81
CA ASP A 365 8.22 -28.87 -10.65
C ASP A 365 7.03 -28.47 -9.75
N GLY A 366 6.32 -27.39 -10.08
CA GLY A 366 5.20 -26.85 -9.31
C GLY A 366 5.59 -25.83 -8.24
N ALA A 367 6.88 -25.64 -7.96
CA ALA A 367 7.33 -24.66 -6.98
C ALA A 367 7.05 -23.23 -7.46
N LYS A 368 6.80 -22.32 -6.51
CA LYS A 368 6.66 -20.89 -6.76
C LYS A 368 7.90 -20.16 -6.25
N VAL A 369 8.46 -19.26 -7.05
CA VAL A 369 9.65 -18.48 -6.67
C VAL A 369 9.42 -16.99 -6.83
N ILE A 370 10.01 -16.22 -5.91
CA ILE A 370 9.96 -14.76 -5.93
C ILE A 370 10.70 -14.24 -7.15
N ASN A 371 10.09 -13.31 -7.87
CA ASN A 371 10.62 -12.79 -9.13
C ASN A 371 11.58 -11.61 -8.98
N SER A 372 11.84 -11.11 -7.76
CA SER A 372 12.58 -9.87 -7.52
C SER A 372 13.98 -9.88 -8.15
N THR A 373 14.70 -11.01 -8.08
CA THR A 373 16.02 -11.15 -8.72
C THR A 373 15.93 -11.00 -10.22
N LEU A 374 14.95 -11.65 -10.86
CA LEU A 374 14.71 -11.52 -12.30
C LEU A 374 14.35 -10.08 -12.67
N MET A 375 13.44 -9.46 -11.92
CA MET A 375 13.02 -8.08 -12.18
C MET A 375 14.21 -7.12 -12.08
N ASN A 376 15.00 -7.20 -11.01
CA ASN A 376 16.17 -6.34 -10.81
C ASN A 376 17.23 -6.52 -11.90
N SER A 377 17.50 -7.77 -12.31
CA SER A 377 18.44 -8.05 -13.40
C SER A 377 17.99 -7.47 -14.72
N LEU A 378 16.68 -7.54 -15.04
CA LEU A 378 16.11 -6.94 -16.25
C LEU A 378 16.17 -5.40 -16.20
N SER A 379 15.87 -4.79 -15.05
CA SER A 379 16.00 -3.34 -14.84
C SER A 379 17.43 -2.82 -14.99
N ALA A 380 18.43 -3.67 -14.76
CA ALA A 380 19.85 -3.32 -14.84
C ALA A 380 20.43 -3.44 -16.26
N VAL A 381 19.67 -3.97 -17.22
CA VAL A 381 20.10 -4.03 -18.62
C VAL A 381 20.18 -2.60 -19.18
N ASP A 382 21.33 -2.26 -19.73
CA ASP A 382 21.58 -0.93 -20.27
C ASP A 382 20.56 -0.56 -21.38
N GLY A 383 20.07 0.68 -21.32
CA GLY A 383 19.02 1.20 -22.19
C GLY A 383 17.59 0.71 -21.89
N VAL A 384 17.37 -0.31 -21.06
CA VAL A 384 16.01 -0.75 -20.70
C VAL A 384 15.32 0.33 -19.86
N ARG A 385 14.21 0.84 -20.39
CA ARG A 385 13.37 1.87 -19.74
C ARG A 385 12.15 1.27 -19.07
N ARG A 386 11.60 0.21 -19.66
CA ARG A 386 10.41 -0.49 -19.14
C ARG A 386 10.37 -1.92 -19.67
N TYR A 387 9.78 -2.82 -18.91
CA TYR A 387 9.53 -4.19 -19.37
C TYR A 387 8.28 -4.78 -18.70
N GLN A 388 7.73 -5.82 -19.32
CA GLN A 388 6.69 -6.68 -18.74
C GLN A 388 7.00 -8.13 -19.12
N VAL A 389 7.05 -8.99 -18.11
CA VAL A 389 7.22 -10.44 -18.28
C VAL A 389 5.86 -11.11 -18.16
N THR A 390 5.49 -11.89 -19.17
CA THR A 390 4.31 -12.73 -19.16
C THR A 390 4.75 -14.19 -19.22
N GLN A 391 4.46 -14.94 -18.17
CA GLN A 391 4.69 -16.37 -18.12
C GLN A 391 3.44 -17.10 -18.66
N LEU A 392 3.61 -17.78 -19.80
CA LEU A 392 2.55 -18.46 -20.55
C LEU A 392 2.35 -19.91 -20.08
N SER A 393 3.45 -20.58 -19.74
CA SER A 393 3.51 -21.91 -19.12
C SER A 393 4.72 -21.94 -18.18
N PRO A 394 4.90 -22.98 -17.34
CA PRO A 394 6.02 -23.04 -16.39
C PRO A 394 7.42 -22.91 -17.04
N ASP A 395 7.53 -23.19 -18.33
CA ASP A 395 8.73 -23.17 -19.16
C ASP A 395 8.69 -22.16 -20.32
N THR A 396 7.60 -21.42 -20.53
CA THR A 396 7.48 -20.47 -21.66
C THR A 396 7.15 -19.06 -21.20
N PHE A 397 7.95 -18.10 -21.67
CA PHE A 397 7.87 -16.70 -21.30
C PHE A 397 7.82 -15.79 -22.52
N ASP A 398 7.10 -14.67 -22.38
CA ASP A 398 7.08 -13.56 -23.31
C ASP A 398 7.48 -12.28 -22.58
N ILE A 399 8.38 -11.49 -23.16
CA ILE A 399 8.85 -10.23 -22.60
C ILE A 399 8.63 -9.12 -23.60
N GLN A 400 7.88 -8.11 -23.20
CA GLN A 400 7.86 -6.83 -23.89
C GLN A 400 8.87 -5.90 -23.22
N VAL A 401 9.68 -5.19 -24.00
CA VAL A 401 10.68 -4.25 -23.50
C VAL A 401 10.63 -2.93 -24.27
N VAL A 402 10.63 -1.82 -23.54
CA VAL A 402 10.89 -0.48 -24.08
C VAL A 402 12.34 -0.15 -23.80
N CYS A 403 13.09 0.17 -24.85
CA CYS A 403 14.52 0.39 -24.73
C CYS A 403 14.98 1.54 -25.64
N SER A 404 15.99 2.29 -25.19
CA SER A 404 16.64 3.32 -26.00
C SER A 404 17.66 2.76 -27.00
N ARG A 405 18.01 1.47 -26.90
CA ARG A 405 18.97 0.77 -27.76
C ARG A 405 18.26 -0.22 -28.69
N GLN A 406 18.78 -0.36 -29.92
CA GLN A 406 18.25 -1.29 -30.93
C GLN A 406 18.56 -2.76 -30.66
N ASP A 407 19.62 -3.06 -29.90
CA ASP A 407 20.18 -4.40 -29.68
C ASP A 407 19.85 -5.02 -28.32
N CYS A 408 18.99 -4.36 -27.53
CA CYS A 408 18.68 -4.78 -26.16
C CYS A 408 18.00 -6.15 -26.06
N GLU A 409 17.39 -6.63 -27.15
CA GLU A 409 16.68 -7.91 -27.18
C GLU A 409 17.62 -9.06 -26.78
N ASN A 410 18.86 -9.05 -27.27
CA ASN A 410 19.84 -10.09 -26.97
C ASN A 410 20.33 -9.99 -25.52
N ASP A 411 20.65 -8.79 -25.04
CA ASP A 411 21.08 -8.55 -23.65
C ASP A 411 20.00 -9.00 -22.65
N VAL A 412 18.73 -8.69 -22.94
CA VAL A 412 17.58 -9.14 -22.14
C VAL A 412 17.44 -10.66 -22.16
N LYS A 413 17.54 -11.30 -23.33
CA LYS A 413 17.50 -12.78 -23.44
C LYS A 413 18.61 -13.43 -22.62
N GLU A 414 19.83 -12.92 -22.71
CA GLU A 414 20.98 -13.45 -21.96
C GLU A 414 20.82 -13.28 -20.45
N VAL A 415 20.38 -12.10 -20.00
CA VAL A 415 20.08 -11.85 -18.58
C VAL A 415 18.97 -12.78 -18.08
N PHE A 416 17.90 -12.93 -18.85
CA PHE A 416 16.78 -13.80 -18.49
C PHE A 416 17.25 -15.26 -18.35
N ALA A 417 17.99 -15.76 -19.35
CA ALA A 417 18.50 -17.12 -19.38
C ALA A 417 19.47 -17.42 -18.23
N ARG A 418 20.28 -16.44 -17.81
CA ARG A 418 21.20 -16.58 -16.65
C ARG A 418 20.48 -16.56 -15.31
N THR A 419 19.30 -15.95 -15.24
CA THR A 419 18.58 -15.76 -13.96
C THR A 419 17.71 -16.96 -13.60
N LEU A 420 17.16 -17.68 -14.59
CA LEU A 420 16.36 -18.89 -14.34
C LEU A 420 17.22 -20.14 -14.41
N ASP A 421 17.15 -20.99 -13.40
CA ASP A 421 18.00 -22.18 -13.23
C ASP A 421 17.42 -23.47 -13.86
N TRP A 422 16.42 -23.35 -14.74
CA TRP A 422 15.78 -24.48 -15.42
C TRP A 422 15.62 -24.24 -16.93
N PRO A 423 15.46 -25.30 -17.75
CA PRO A 423 15.18 -25.16 -19.18
C PRO A 423 13.89 -24.39 -19.45
N HIS A 424 13.96 -23.37 -20.32
CA HIS A 424 12.81 -22.53 -20.67
C HIS A 424 12.96 -21.94 -22.08
N THR A 425 11.86 -21.45 -22.62
CA THR A 425 11.80 -20.67 -23.86
C THR A 425 11.36 -19.25 -23.54
N VAL A 426 12.07 -18.26 -24.09
CA VAL A 426 11.73 -16.84 -23.92
C VAL A 426 11.64 -16.14 -25.27
N THR A 427 10.53 -15.46 -25.52
CA THR A 427 10.38 -14.53 -26.63
C THR A 427 10.53 -13.11 -26.10
N VAL A 428 11.41 -12.31 -26.69
CA VAL A 428 11.60 -10.90 -26.30
C VAL A 428 11.23 -10.02 -27.48
N ARG A 429 10.45 -8.97 -27.22
CA ARG A 429 9.95 -8.03 -28.23
C ARG A 429 10.22 -6.62 -27.79
N VAL A 430 10.99 -5.88 -28.57
CA VAL A 430 11.16 -4.44 -28.39
C VAL A 430 9.91 -3.74 -28.89
N VAL A 431 9.27 -2.95 -28.02
CA VAL A 431 8.03 -2.23 -28.30
C VAL A 431 8.21 -0.74 -28.00
N GLU A 432 7.42 0.10 -28.67
CA GLU A 432 7.45 1.56 -28.45
C GLU A 432 6.93 1.94 -27.05
N ALA A 433 5.90 1.25 -26.57
CA ALA A 433 5.29 1.50 -25.27
C ALA A 433 4.64 0.23 -24.70
N ILE A 434 4.56 0.16 -23.37
CA ILE A 434 3.78 -0.86 -22.65
C ILE A 434 2.70 -0.12 -21.85
N PRO A 435 1.41 -0.28 -22.20
CA PRO A 435 0.34 0.49 -21.58
C PRO A 435 0.13 0.05 -20.12
N PRO A 436 -0.21 0.98 -19.21
CA PRO A 436 -0.63 0.64 -17.86
C PRO A 436 -1.98 -0.09 -17.88
N GLY A 437 -2.29 -0.77 -16.77
CA GLY A 437 -3.61 -1.36 -16.57
C GLY A 437 -4.73 -0.31 -16.36
N PRO A 438 -6.00 -0.73 -16.27
CA PRO A 438 -7.15 0.18 -16.13
C PRO A 438 -7.10 1.13 -14.93
N SER A 439 -6.35 0.78 -13.88
CA SER A 439 -6.15 1.59 -12.67
C SER A 439 -4.97 2.57 -12.77
N GLY A 440 -4.32 2.67 -13.93
CA GLY A 440 -3.07 3.42 -14.14
C GLY A 440 -1.82 2.68 -13.63
N LYS A 441 -1.99 1.58 -12.89
CA LYS A 441 -0.89 0.79 -12.32
C LYS A 441 -0.25 -0.13 -13.36
N MET A 442 1.03 -0.39 -13.19
CA MET A 442 1.79 -1.30 -14.05
C MET A 442 2.07 -2.63 -13.36
N GLU A 443 1.78 -3.73 -14.03
CA GLU A 443 2.22 -5.07 -13.61
C GLU A 443 3.48 -5.44 -14.38
N ARG A 444 4.62 -5.57 -13.69
CA ARG A 444 5.89 -6.00 -14.30
C ARG A 444 5.93 -7.49 -14.62
N PHE A 445 5.11 -8.30 -13.94
CA PHE A 445 5.01 -9.74 -14.15
C PHE A 445 3.55 -10.20 -14.16
N ARG A 446 3.22 -11.09 -15.11
CA ARG A 446 1.91 -11.73 -15.25
C ARG A 446 2.07 -13.23 -15.45
N TRP A 447 1.18 -13.98 -14.86
CA TRP A 447 1.01 -15.41 -15.11
C TRP A 447 -0.34 -15.63 -15.81
N VAL A 448 -0.32 -16.31 -16.96
CA VAL A 448 -1.52 -16.53 -17.80
C VAL A 448 -1.92 -18.01 -17.84
N GLY A 449 -1.05 -18.93 -17.42
CA GLY A 449 -1.33 -20.36 -17.46
C GLY A 449 -2.38 -20.81 -16.44
N GLY A 450 -3.34 -21.63 -16.87
CA GLY A 450 -4.39 -22.17 -15.99
C GLY A 450 -5.73 -21.47 -16.16
N SER A 451 -6.40 -21.78 -17.28
CA SER A 451 -7.83 -22.07 -17.27
C SER A 451 -8.09 -23.37 -16.52
#